data_AF-A0A969DPR1-F1
#
_entry.id   AF-A0A969DPR1-F1
#
_cell.length_a   1.000
_cell.length_b   1.000
_cell.length_c   1.000
_cell.angle_alpha   90.00
_cell.angle_beta   90.00
_cell.angle_gamma   90.00
#
_symmetry.space_group_name_H-M   'P 1'
#
loop_
_entity.id
_entity.type
_entity.pdbx_description
1 polymer ?
#
loop_
_entity_poly.entity_id
_entity_poly.type
_entity_poly.pdbx_seq_one_letter_code
_entity_poly.pdbx_strand_id
1 'polypeptide(L)'
;MMRTAKFIFIAGLMLSCIPGFGQYKIVTIASDRADGIGPCQPSIFINPKSPNMMVASFVSEKTMQTSGTKTRHNKIYYSQDFGHTWNTKNIKSRYGDFGDPCIIADNEGIFYYFHLSDPKKWDGKARW
;
A
#
# COMPACT_ATOMS: atom_id res chain seq x y z
N MET A 1 0.60 20.73 -56.92
CA MET A 1 1.06 19.56 -56.12
C MET A 1 1.97 19.92 -54.94
N MET A 2 2.88 20.91 -55.04
CA MET A 2 3.87 21.18 -53.98
C MET A 2 3.32 21.86 -52.69
N ARG A 3 2.17 22.55 -52.77
CA ARG A 3 1.55 23.24 -51.62
C ARG A 3 0.80 22.29 -50.68
N THR A 4 0.19 21.25 -51.22
CA THR A 4 -0.53 20.22 -50.45
C THR A 4 0.44 19.31 -49.68
N ALA A 5 1.59 18.96 -50.26
CA ALA A 5 2.62 18.16 -49.59
C ALA A 5 3.23 18.88 -48.36
N LYS A 6 3.45 20.20 -48.44
CA LYS A 6 3.91 21.02 -47.29
C LYS A 6 2.88 21.06 -46.17
N PHE A 7 1.58 21.14 -46.50
CA PHE A 7 0.51 21.15 -45.52
C PHE A 7 0.41 19.83 -44.74
N ILE A 8 0.53 18.70 -45.43
CA ILE A 8 0.53 17.36 -44.83
C ILE A 8 1.77 17.17 -43.92
N PHE A 9 2.93 17.65 -44.37
CA PHE A 9 4.17 17.55 -43.59
C PHE A 9 4.12 18.37 -42.28
N ILE A 10 3.58 19.60 -42.33
CA ILE A 10 3.42 20.46 -41.15
C ILE A 10 2.35 19.88 -40.20
N ALA A 11 1.25 19.35 -40.72
CA ALA A 11 0.22 18.69 -39.91
C ALA A 11 0.76 17.44 -39.19
N GLY A 12 1.61 16.64 -39.86
CA GLY A 12 2.29 15.50 -39.24
C GLY A 12 3.27 15.89 -38.13
N LEU A 13 3.99 17.00 -38.28
CA LEU A 13 4.88 17.54 -37.23
C LEU A 13 4.10 18.03 -35.99
N MET A 14 2.95 18.66 -36.18
CA MET A 14 2.09 19.11 -35.07
C MET A 14 1.48 17.94 -34.28
N LEU A 15 1.21 16.79 -34.91
CA LEU A 15 0.77 15.58 -34.21
C LEU A 15 1.87 14.93 -33.35
N SER A 16 3.15 15.22 -33.62
CA SER A 16 4.28 14.66 -32.87
C SER A 16 4.54 15.37 -31.53
N CYS A 17 3.91 16.53 -31.32
CA CYS A 17 4.08 17.37 -30.12
C CYS A 17 2.96 17.18 -29.08
N ILE A 18 2.32 16.01 -28.99
CA ILE A 18 1.43 15.72 -27.86
C ILE A 18 2.33 15.46 -26.65
N PRO A 19 2.35 16.31 -25.61
CA PRO A 19 3.03 15.97 -24.37
C PRO A 19 2.31 14.74 -23.79
N GLY A 20 2.97 13.59 -23.84
CA GLY A 20 2.51 12.40 -23.14
C GLY A 20 2.50 12.72 -21.65
N PHE A 21 1.32 12.96 -21.08
CA PHE A 21 1.15 13.09 -19.63
C PHE A 21 1.41 11.72 -18.99
N GLY A 22 2.66 11.43 -18.67
CA GLY A 22 3.09 10.25 -17.91
C GLY A 22 2.75 10.32 -16.42
N GLN A 23 1.75 11.11 -16.01
CA GLN A 23 1.38 11.21 -14.60
C GLN A 23 0.63 9.93 -14.19
N TYR A 24 1.23 9.16 -13.29
CA TYR A 24 0.54 8.04 -12.66
C TYR A 24 -0.57 8.57 -11.76
N LYS A 25 -1.73 7.90 -11.77
CA LYS A 25 -2.81 8.22 -10.85
C LYS A 25 -2.34 7.94 -9.43
N ILE A 26 -2.35 8.96 -8.57
CA ILE A 26 -2.12 8.78 -7.13
C ILE A 26 -3.33 8.02 -6.55
N VAL A 27 -3.08 6.88 -5.91
CA VAL A 27 -4.11 6.06 -5.27
C VAL A 27 -3.89 6.07 -3.76
N THR A 28 -4.90 6.54 -3.03
CA THR A 28 -4.92 6.44 -1.57
C THR A 28 -5.37 5.05 -1.16
N ILE A 29 -4.47 4.27 -0.53
CA ILE A 29 -4.77 2.92 -0.01
C ILE A 29 -5.64 3.00 1.24
N ALA A 30 -5.29 3.90 2.15
CA ALA A 30 -6.01 4.15 3.38
C ALA A 30 -5.74 5.57 3.87
N SER A 31 -6.73 6.15 4.53
CA SER A 31 -6.56 7.39 5.30
C SER A 31 -7.01 7.14 6.74
N ASP A 32 -6.07 7.00 7.65
CA ASP A 32 -6.35 7.06 9.08
C ASP A 32 -5.92 8.44 9.59
N ARG A 33 -6.91 9.29 9.91
CA ARG A 33 -6.64 10.50 10.73
C ARG A 33 -6.13 10.05 12.08
N ALA A 34 -5.03 10.62 12.51
CA ALA A 34 -4.37 10.31 13.76
C ALA A 34 -4.78 11.32 14.84
N ASP A 35 -5.38 10.85 15.93
CA ASP A 35 -5.43 11.59 17.20
C ASP A 35 -4.25 11.18 18.13
N GLY A 36 -3.32 10.39 17.59
CA GLY A 36 -2.21 9.72 18.28
C GLY A 36 -1.19 9.18 17.28
N ILE A 37 -0.99 7.86 17.23
CA ILE A 37 -0.09 7.23 16.25
C ILE A 37 -0.70 7.33 14.85
N GLY A 38 -0.07 8.13 13.99
CA GLY A 38 -0.46 8.26 12.59
C GLY A 38 0.08 7.13 11.72
N PRO A 39 -0.36 7.07 10.44
CA PRO A 39 0.13 6.07 9.50
C PRO A 39 1.65 6.12 9.39
N CYS A 40 2.34 5.11 9.89
CA CYS A 40 3.79 4.96 9.83
C CYS A 40 4.17 3.51 9.55
N GLN A 41 5.46 3.24 9.34
CA GLN A 41 6.00 1.89 9.11
C GLN A 41 5.23 1.08 8.06
N PRO A 42 5.09 1.60 6.82
CA PRO A 42 4.34 0.91 5.78
C PRO A 42 5.09 -0.33 5.26
N SER A 43 4.33 -1.33 4.85
CA SER A 43 4.79 -2.50 4.13
C SER A 43 3.84 -2.79 2.98
N ILE A 44 4.37 -3.16 1.81
CA ILE A 44 3.60 -3.53 0.64
C ILE A 44 4.36 -4.61 -0.13
N PHE A 45 3.63 -5.59 -0.65
CA PHE A 45 4.19 -6.62 -1.52
C PHE A 45 3.26 -6.89 -2.70
N ILE A 46 3.86 -7.07 -3.88
CA ILE A 46 3.18 -7.42 -5.13
C ILE A 46 3.38 -8.92 -5.32
N ASN A 47 2.30 -9.66 -5.55
CA ASN A 47 2.38 -11.10 -5.75
C ASN A 47 3.22 -11.43 -7.01
N PRO A 48 4.31 -12.21 -6.90
CA PRO A 48 5.20 -12.49 -8.02
C PRO A 48 4.57 -13.40 -9.07
N LYS A 49 3.59 -14.22 -8.69
CA LYS A 49 2.83 -15.10 -9.59
C LYS A 49 1.66 -14.39 -10.25
N SER A 50 1.09 -13.38 -9.60
CA SER A 50 -0.11 -12.67 -10.09
C SER A 50 -0.06 -11.18 -9.73
N PRO A 51 0.65 -10.35 -10.52
CA PRO A 51 0.92 -8.94 -10.17
C PRO A 51 -0.31 -8.04 -9.98
N ASN A 52 -1.50 -8.49 -10.39
CA ASN A 52 -2.75 -7.80 -10.07
C ASN A 52 -3.10 -7.87 -8.59
N MET A 53 -2.55 -8.85 -7.85
CA MET A 53 -2.74 -9.00 -6.41
C MET A 53 -1.62 -8.34 -5.62
N MET A 54 -1.99 -7.46 -4.71
CA MET A 54 -1.07 -6.75 -3.83
C MET A 54 -1.63 -6.76 -2.41
N VAL A 55 -0.74 -6.80 -1.41
CA VAL A 55 -1.12 -6.66 0.00
C VAL A 55 -0.25 -5.59 0.64
N ALA A 56 -0.86 -4.72 1.42
CA ALA A 56 -0.20 -3.65 2.16
C ALA A 56 -0.68 -3.61 3.61
N SER A 57 0.13 -3.04 4.48
CA SER A 57 -0.21 -2.74 5.87
C SER A 57 0.67 -1.59 6.37
N PHE A 58 0.26 -0.96 7.46
CA PHE A 58 0.99 0.11 8.12
C PHE A 58 0.55 0.17 9.57
N VAL A 59 1.35 0.86 10.39
CA VAL A 59 1.08 1.11 11.79
C VAL A 59 0.26 2.39 11.95
N SER A 60 -0.81 2.31 12.75
CA SER A 60 -1.62 3.44 13.20
C SER A 60 -2.28 3.06 14.53
N GLU A 61 -2.90 4.04 15.18
CA GLU A 61 -3.73 3.80 16.38
C GLU A 61 -4.81 2.71 16.16
N LYS A 62 -5.23 2.46 14.92
CA LYS A 62 -6.29 1.50 14.57
C LYS A 62 -5.77 0.18 13.99
N THR A 63 -4.46 0.04 13.77
CA THR A 63 -3.87 -1.17 13.20
C THR A 63 -2.93 -1.91 14.14
N MET A 64 -2.61 -1.34 15.30
CA MET A 64 -1.85 -2.04 16.33
C MET A 64 -2.76 -2.83 17.26
N GLN A 65 -2.36 -4.05 17.61
CA GLN A 65 -3.01 -4.88 18.63
C GLN A 65 -2.23 -4.81 19.95
N THR A 66 -2.16 -3.61 20.54
CA THR A 66 -1.57 -3.41 21.88
C THR A 66 -2.64 -3.03 22.90
N SER A 67 -2.29 -3.02 24.18
CA SER A 67 -3.23 -2.64 25.24
C SER A 67 -3.56 -1.14 25.25
N GLY A 68 -2.72 -0.32 24.63
CA GLY A 68 -2.88 1.14 24.54
C GLY A 68 -3.57 1.64 23.28
N THR A 69 -3.88 0.76 22.31
CA THR A 69 -4.49 1.14 21.03
C THR A 69 -6.01 0.92 21.03
N LYS A 70 -6.73 1.73 20.24
CA LYS A 70 -8.20 1.71 20.21
C LYS A 70 -8.78 0.41 19.66
N THR A 71 -8.00 -0.36 18.90
CA THR A 71 -8.43 -1.61 18.28
C THR A 71 -7.59 -2.79 18.78
N ARG A 72 -8.20 -3.98 18.82
CA ARG A 72 -7.52 -5.27 19.09
C ARG A 72 -7.31 -6.09 17.81
N HIS A 73 -7.06 -5.41 16.71
CA HIS A 73 -6.97 -6.01 15.39
C HIS A 73 -5.95 -5.24 14.55
N ASN A 74 -5.14 -5.95 13.78
CA ASN A 74 -4.36 -5.35 12.72
C ASN A 74 -5.20 -5.27 11.45
N LYS A 75 -4.75 -4.46 10.51
CA LYS A 75 -5.38 -4.33 9.20
C LYS A 75 -4.38 -4.63 8.11
N ILE A 76 -4.83 -5.42 7.15
CA ILE A 76 -4.22 -5.50 5.84
C ILE A 76 -5.16 -4.86 4.83
N TYR A 77 -4.55 -4.26 3.81
CA TYR A 77 -5.20 -3.71 2.65
C TYR A 77 -4.79 -4.58 1.48
N TYR A 78 -5.71 -4.92 0.59
CA TYR A 78 -5.39 -5.74 -0.56
C TYR A 78 -6.06 -5.20 -1.82
N SER A 79 -5.34 -5.29 -2.93
CA SER A 79 -5.83 -4.98 -4.27
C SER A 79 -5.83 -6.26 -5.10
N GLN A 80 -6.77 -6.35 -6.04
CA GLN A 80 -6.86 -7.43 -7.03
C GLN A 80 -6.88 -6.90 -8.46
N ASP A 81 -6.59 -5.60 -8.62
CA ASP A 81 -6.69 -4.82 -9.85
C ASP A 81 -5.45 -3.93 -10.06
N PHE A 82 -4.26 -4.46 -9.78
CA PHE A 82 -2.97 -3.77 -9.99
C PHE A 82 -2.79 -2.49 -9.14
N GLY A 83 -3.44 -2.43 -7.99
CA GLY A 83 -3.35 -1.30 -7.06
C GLY A 83 -4.29 -0.15 -7.39
N HIS A 84 -5.26 -0.32 -8.30
CA HIS A 84 -6.24 0.72 -8.64
C HIS A 84 -7.30 0.91 -7.54
N THR A 85 -7.75 -0.16 -6.91
CA THR A 85 -8.67 -0.15 -5.77
C THR A 85 -8.17 -1.05 -4.64
N TRP A 86 -8.54 -0.71 -3.40
CA TRP A 86 -8.04 -1.38 -2.19
C TRP A 86 -9.19 -1.73 -1.26
N ASN A 87 -9.23 -2.99 -0.85
CA ASN A 87 -10.13 -3.51 0.18
C ASN A 87 -9.40 -3.67 1.51
N THR A 88 -10.12 -3.74 2.62
CA THR A 88 -9.53 -3.88 3.97
C THR A 88 -9.95 -5.19 4.60
N LYS A 89 -9.05 -5.84 5.34
CA LYS A 89 -9.34 -7.02 6.17
C LYS A 89 -8.67 -6.89 7.54
N ASN A 90 -9.42 -7.20 8.59
CA ASN A 90 -8.89 -7.28 9.95
C ASN A 90 -8.21 -8.65 10.15
N ILE A 91 -7.02 -8.65 10.74
CA ILE A 91 -6.29 -9.84 11.19
C ILE A 91 -5.96 -9.73 12.68
N LYS A 92 -5.65 -10.86 13.33
CA LYS A 92 -5.24 -10.90 14.73
C LYS A 92 -4.04 -11.79 14.91
N SER A 93 -3.13 -11.36 15.77
CA SER A 93 -2.11 -12.21 16.33
C SER A 93 -2.52 -12.75 17.69
N ARG A 94 -2.20 -14.01 17.96
CA ARG A 94 -2.35 -14.60 19.30
C ARG A 94 -1.35 -14.03 20.31
N TYR A 95 -0.29 -13.39 19.83
CA TYR A 95 0.78 -12.81 20.64
C TYR A 95 0.75 -11.28 20.69
N GLY A 96 -0.34 -10.63 20.26
CA GLY A 96 -0.39 -9.18 20.11
C GLY A 96 0.52 -8.66 18.99
N ASP A 97 0.39 -7.39 18.65
CA ASP A 97 1.13 -6.76 17.55
C ASP A 97 1.55 -5.34 17.96
N PHE A 98 2.86 -5.12 18.00
CA PHE A 98 3.52 -3.87 18.38
C PHE A 98 3.90 -3.01 17.16
N GLY A 99 3.66 -3.49 15.94
CA GLY A 99 3.96 -2.80 14.69
C GLY A 99 5.03 -3.49 13.86
N ASP A 100 5.70 -2.70 13.01
CA ASP A 100 6.66 -3.13 11.99
C ASP A 100 6.13 -4.28 11.12
N PRO A 101 5.02 -4.06 10.39
CA PRO A 101 4.52 -5.05 9.46
C PRO A 101 5.59 -5.36 8.42
N CYS A 102 5.76 -6.64 8.11
CA CYS A 102 6.58 -7.11 7.00
C CYS A 102 5.78 -8.12 6.21
N ILE A 103 5.48 -7.78 4.95
CA ILE A 103 4.71 -8.61 4.03
C ILE A 103 5.65 -9.14 2.96
N ILE A 104 5.60 -10.45 2.74
CA ILE A 104 6.23 -11.11 1.59
C ILE A 104 5.24 -12.07 0.94
N ALA A 105 5.51 -12.47 -0.29
CA ALA A 105 4.82 -13.58 -0.93
C ALA A 105 5.83 -14.58 -1.50
N ASP A 106 5.47 -15.86 -1.48
CA ASP A 106 6.24 -16.90 -2.16
C ASP A 106 5.92 -16.96 -3.67
N ASN A 107 6.61 -17.86 -4.37
CA ASN A 107 6.42 -18.08 -5.80
C ASN A 107 5.07 -18.74 -6.14
N GLU A 108 4.37 -19.31 -5.16
CA GLU A 108 3.02 -19.84 -5.34
C GLU A 108 1.94 -18.76 -5.21
N GLY A 109 2.33 -17.57 -4.75
CA GLY A 109 1.49 -16.41 -4.57
C GLY A 109 0.84 -16.35 -3.17
N ILE A 110 1.34 -17.10 -2.20
CA ILE A 110 0.86 -17.07 -0.82
C ILE A 110 1.54 -15.92 -0.08
N PHE A 111 0.72 -15.04 0.52
CA PHE A 111 1.20 -13.93 1.32
C PHE A 111 1.45 -14.33 2.78
N TYR A 112 2.57 -13.89 3.32
CA TYR A 112 2.97 -14.03 4.73
C TYR A 112 3.04 -12.65 5.38
N TYR A 113 2.47 -12.53 6.57
CA TYR A 113 2.46 -11.30 7.36
C TYR A 113 3.25 -11.53 8.65
N PHE A 114 4.32 -10.77 8.83
CA PHE A 114 5.14 -10.73 10.02
C PHE A 114 4.99 -9.38 10.71
N HIS A 115 5.23 -9.35 12.02
CA HIS A 115 5.15 -8.16 12.85
C HIS A 115 5.95 -8.35 14.13
N LEU A 116 6.24 -7.26 14.85
CA LEU A 116 6.74 -7.35 16.22
C LEU A 116 5.62 -7.81 17.15
N SER A 117 5.83 -8.89 17.88
CA SER A 117 4.83 -9.40 18.83
C SER A 117 4.78 -8.57 20.12
N ASP A 118 3.61 -8.51 20.76
CA ASP A 118 3.40 -7.92 22.09
C ASP A 118 2.92 -8.97 23.14
N PRO A 119 3.70 -10.04 23.40
CA PRO A 119 3.22 -11.16 24.21
C PRO A 119 3.07 -10.80 25.70
N LYS A 120 3.79 -9.78 26.17
CA LYS A 120 3.76 -9.32 27.57
C LYS A 120 2.79 -8.17 27.80
N LYS A 121 2.13 -7.63 26.76
CA LYS A 121 1.29 -6.44 26.81
C LYS A 121 2.05 -5.25 27.37
N TRP A 122 2.93 -4.67 26.55
CA TRP A 122 3.76 -3.53 26.89
C TRP A 122 2.97 -2.44 27.63
N ASP A 123 3.49 -2.00 28.78
CA ASP A 123 2.85 -1.04 29.68
C ASP A 123 3.15 0.43 29.31
N GLY A 124 3.82 0.65 28.18
CA GLY A 124 4.21 1.98 27.72
C GLY A 124 5.53 2.48 28.32
N LYS A 125 6.21 1.71 29.19
CA LYS A 125 7.44 2.16 29.85
C LYS A 125 8.67 1.55 29.22
N ALA A 126 9.47 2.38 28.55
CA ALA A 126 10.82 1.99 28.13
C ALA A 126 11.63 1.63 29.37
N ARG A 127 12.11 0.38 29.43
CA ARG A 127 13.04 -0.10 30.45
C ARG A 127 14.32 -0.44 29.71
N TRP A 128 15.32 0.40 29.91
CA TRP A 128 16.70 0.21 29.47
C TRP A 128 17.53 -0.13 30.70
#